data_AF-A0A2K8SXQ4-F1
#
_entry.id   AF-A0A2K8SXQ4-F1
#
_cell.length_a   1.000
_cell.length_b   1.000
_cell.length_c   1.000
_cell.angle_alpha   90.00
_cell.angle_beta   90.00
_cell.angle_gamma   90.00
#
_symmetry.space_group_name_H-M   'P 1'
#
loop_
_entity.id
_entity.type
_entity.pdbx_description
1 polymer ?
#
loop_
_entity_poly.entity_id
_entity_poly.type
_entity_poly.pdbx_seq_one_letter_code
_entity_poly.pdbx_strand_id
1 'polypeptide(L)' 'MRLEPLYQRGREQAIQSREQRLVLRLLNRRIGEIDASLIERIKSLSLEQLENLGEALLDFSSVADLETWLNQQSI' A
#
# COMPACT_ATOMS: atom_id res chain seq x y z
N MET A 1 -20.67 12.25 26.10
CA MET A 1 -19.27 12.13 25.68
C MET A 1 -19.26 11.42 24.33
N ARG A 2 -18.89 12.10 23.24
CA ARG A 2 -19.03 11.58 21.87
C ARG A 2 -17.76 10.83 21.49
N LEU A 3 -17.75 9.51 21.71
CA LEU A 3 -16.62 8.63 21.37
C LEU A 3 -16.61 8.20 19.90
N GLU A 4 -17.67 8.52 19.16
CA GLU A 4 -17.83 8.22 17.72
C GLU A 4 -16.58 8.51 16.86
N PRO A 5 -15.89 9.66 16.97
CA PRO A 5 -14.71 9.94 16.14
C PRO A 5 -13.49 9.06 16.46
N LEU A 6 -13.36 8.55 17.70
CA LEU A 6 -12.27 7.64 18.05
C LEU A 6 -12.47 6.25 17.45
N TYR A 7 -13.73 5.75 17.46
CA TYR A 7 -14.07 4.47 16.84
C TYR A 7 -13.91 4.50 15.31
N GLN A 8 -14.27 5.61 14.68
CA GLN A 8 -14.08 5.79 13.23
C GLN A 8 -12.60 5.74 12.85
N ARG A 9 -11.75 6.53 13.54
CA ARG A 9 -10.29 6.53 13.31
C ARG A 9 -9.67 5.15 13.51
N GLY A 10 -10.08 4.42 14.55
CA GLY A 10 -9.59 3.06 14.80
C GLY A 10 -9.97 2.07 13.69
N ARG A 11 -11.18 2.21 13.11
CA ARG A 11 -11.61 1.39 11.96
C ARG A 11 -10.81 1.72 10.70
N GLU A 12 -10.63 3.00 10.40
CA GLU A 12 -9.85 3.45 9.23
C GLU A 12 -8.40 2.94 9.29
N GLN A 13 -7.75 3.07 10.45
CA GLN A 13 -6.39 2.54 10.65
C GLN A 13 -6.31 1.02 10.51
N ALA A 14 -7.33 0.30 10.99
CA ALA A 14 -7.40 -1.15 10.86
C ALA A 14 -7.58 -1.60 9.41
N ILE A 15 -8.38 -0.87 8.63
CA ILE A 15 -8.57 -1.10 7.19
C ILE A 15 -7.26 -0.85 6.44
N GLN A 16 -6.64 0.32 6.63
CA GLN A 16 -5.38 0.66 5.98
C GLN A 16 -4.27 -0.35 6.30
N SER A 17 -4.14 -0.77 7.57
CA SER A 17 -3.16 -1.79 7.99
C SER A 17 -3.42 -3.18 7.39
N ARG A 18 -4.67 -3.49 7.03
CA ARG A 18 -5.01 -4.76 6.34
C ARG A 18 -4.62 -4.67 4.88
N GLU A 19 -4.95 -3.57 4.21
CA GLU A 19 -4.60 -3.37 2.80
C GLU A 19 -3.09 -3.32 2.59
N GLN A 20 -2.34 -2.59 3.43
CA GLN A 20 -0.87 -2.57 3.38
C GLN A 20 -0.26 -3.98 3.45
N ARG A 21 -0.75 -4.82 4.37
CA ARG A 21 -0.26 -6.20 4.51
C ARG A 21 -0.62 -7.08 3.32
N LEU A 22 -1.79 -6.87 2.72
CA LEU A 22 -2.20 -7.61 1.52
C LEU A 22 -1.31 -7.22 0.34
N VAL A 23 -1.20 -5.93 0.05
CA VAL A 23 -0.38 -5.39 -1.06
C VAL A 23 1.07 -5.85 -0.95
N LEU A 24 1.70 -5.70 0.23
CA LEU A 24 3.09 -6.14 0.43
C LEU A 24 3.29 -7.65 0.17
N ARG A 25 2.33 -8.48 0.59
CA ARG A 25 2.39 -9.93 0.33
C ARG A 25 2.21 -10.24 -1.16
N LEU A 26 1.34 -9.53 -1.86
CA LEU A 26 1.09 -9.73 -3.29
C LEU A 26 2.29 -9.28 -4.12
N LEU A 27 2.88 -8.13 -3.81
CA LEU A 27 4.09 -7.66 -4.46
C LEU A 27 5.25 -8.65 -4.25
N ASN A 28 5.49 -9.09 -3.01
CA ASN A 28 6.53 -10.10 -2.75
C ASN A 28 6.33 -11.41 -3.54
N ARG A 29 5.07 -11.80 -3.79
CA ARG A 29 4.74 -12.97 -4.61
C ARG A 29 4.92 -12.73 -6.10
N ARG A 30 4.69 -11.51 -6.57
CA ARG A 30 4.65 -11.17 -8.00
C ARG A 30 6.03 -10.84 -8.56
N ILE A 31 6.81 -10.06 -7.82
CA ILE A 31 8.09 -9.50 -8.30
C ILE A 31 9.29 -9.87 -7.41
N GLY A 32 9.07 -10.70 -6.39
CA GLY A 32 10.12 -11.13 -5.46
C GLY A 32 10.31 -10.17 -4.29
N GLU A 33 11.38 -10.37 -3.52
CA GLU A 33 11.67 -9.61 -2.31
C GLU A 33 11.84 -8.10 -2.60
N ILE A 34 11.18 -7.29 -1.78
CA ILE A 34 11.17 -5.83 -1.90
C ILE A 34 12.02 -5.22 -0.79
N ASP A 35 12.88 -4.27 -1.16
CA ASP A 35 13.73 -3.57 -0.20
C ASP A 35 12.93 -2.74 0.82
N ALA A 36 13.51 -2.58 2.01
CA ALA A 36 12.89 -1.86 3.12
C ALA A 36 12.50 -0.42 2.77
N SER A 37 13.25 0.26 1.91
CA SER A 37 12.94 1.63 1.46
C SER A 37 11.62 1.70 0.70
N LEU A 38 11.35 0.73 -0.18
CA LEU A 38 10.10 0.65 -0.94
C LEU A 38 8.94 0.24 -0.03
N ILE A 39 9.18 -0.64 0.94
CA ILE A 39 8.18 -1.00 1.96
C ILE A 39 7.72 0.24 2.74
N GLU A 40 8.65 1.09 3.17
CA GLU A 40 8.30 2.33 3.90
C GLU A 40 7.52 3.31 3.01
N ARG A 41 7.87 3.43 1.72
CA ARG A 41 7.06 4.21 0.77
C ARG A 41 5.65 3.67 0.64
N ILE A 42 5.48 2.35 0.49
CA ILE A 42 4.16 1.71 0.42
C ILE A 42 3.34 1.95 1.70
N LYS A 43 3.96 1.91 2.88
CA LYS A 43 3.29 2.19 4.16
C LYS A 43 2.85 3.65 4.31
N SER A 44 3.48 4.57 3.57
CA SER A 44 3.09 5.99 3.56
C SER A 44 1.90 6.30 2.64
N LEU A 45 1.49 5.35 1.80
CA LEU A 45 0.37 5.52 0.87
C LEU A 45 -0.97 5.64 1.60
N SER A 46 -1.86 6.46 1.05
CA SER A 46 -3.27 6.52 1.45
C SER A 46 -3.99 5.20 1.16
N LEU A 47 -5.18 4.99 1.75
CA LEU A 47 -6.00 3.82 1.46
C LEU A 47 -6.32 3.71 -0.05
N GLU A 48 -6.72 4.81 -0.67
CA GLU A 48 -7.02 4.89 -2.11
C GLU A 48 -5.80 4.54 -2.97
N GLN A 49 -4.61 5.04 -2.59
CA GLN A 49 -3.38 4.68 -3.30
C GLN A 49 -3.03 3.20 -3.15
N LEU A 50 -3.32 2.59 -1.99
CA LEU A 50 -3.12 1.15 -1.78
C LEU A 50 -4.09 0.31 -2.61
N GLU A 51 -5.34 0.74 -2.75
CA GLU A 51 -6.34 0.10 -3.63
C GLU A 51 -5.87 0.16 -5.10
N ASN A 52 -5.45 1.35 -5.57
CA ASN A 52 -4.90 1.54 -6.91
C ASN A 52 -3.63 0.72 -7.16
N LEU A 53 -2.75 0.60 -6.15
CA LEU A 53 -1.57 -0.27 -6.22
C LEU A 53 -1.98 -1.75 -6.33
N GLY A 54 -3.07 -2.13 -5.66
CA GLY A 54 -3.67 -3.47 -5.73
C GLY A 54 -4.08 -3.89 -7.14
N GLU A 55 -4.55 -2.94 -7.95
CA GLU A 55 -4.86 -3.18 -9.37
C GLU A 55 -3.60 -3.15 -10.23
N ALA A 56 -2.77 -2.11 -10.08
CA ALA A 56 -1.55 -1.92 -10.90
C ALA A 56 -0.53 -3.06 -10.74
N LEU A 57 -0.44 -3.65 -9.53
CA LEU A 57 0.49 -4.77 -9.29
C LEU A 57 0.18 -6.01 -10.15
N LEU A 58 -1.03 -6.11 -10.71
CA LEU A 58 -1.40 -7.18 -11.63
C LEU A 58 -0.68 -7.09 -12.98
N ASP A 59 -0.09 -5.94 -13.31
CA ASP A 59 0.68 -5.72 -14.54
C ASP A 59 2.20 -5.74 -14.29
N PHE A 60 2.64 -5.74 -13.02
CA PHE A 60 4.06 -5.69 -12.70
C PHE A 60 4.77 -6.98 -13.12
N SER A 61 5.96 -6.79 -13.68
CA SER A 61 6.89 -7.85 -14.08
C SER A 61 8.21 -7.76 -13.33
N SER A 62 8.50 -6.62 -12.69
CA SER A 62 9.77 -6.36 -12.01
C SER A 62 9.63 -5.32 -10.90
N VAL A 63 10.68 -5.19 -10.07
CA VAL A 63 10.80 -4.11 -9.08
C VAL A 63 10.81 -2.72 -9.73
N ALA A 64 11.34 -2.59 -10.96
CA ALA A 64 11.38 -1.31 -11.68
C ALA A 64 9.97 -0.78 -12.00
N ASP A 65 8.98 -1.67 -12.22
CA ASP A 65 7.58 -1.28 -12.44
C ASP A 65 6.98 -0.66 -11.17
N LEU A 66 7.25 -1.27 -10.01
CA LEU A 66 6.85 -0.75 -8.71
C LEU A 66 7.50 0.61 -8.42
N GLU A 67 8.79 0.77 -8.67
CA GLU A 67 9.50 2.03 -8.49
C GLU A 67 8.92 3.14 -9.38
N THR A 68 8.67 2.82 -10.64
CA THR A 68 8.04 3.74 -11.60
C THR A 68 6.68 4.19 -11.11
N TRP A 69 5.83 3.24 -10.68
CA TRP A 69 4.51 3.54 -10.15
C TRP A 69 4.58 4.43 -8.91
N LEU A 70 5.43 4.11 -7.93
CA LEU A 70 5.59 4.89 -6.70
C LEU A 70 6.11 6.31 -6.97
N ASN A 71 6.95 6.50 -7.99
CA ASN A 71 7.43 7.81 -8.39
C ASN A 71 6.32 8.67 -9.02
N GLN A 72 5.38 8.05 -9.74
CA GLN A 72 4.21 8.75 -10.28
C GLN A 72 3.22 9.20 -9.19
N GLN A 73 3.14 8.47 -8.07
CA GLN A 73 2.30 8.84 -6.94
C GLN A 73 2.89 9.94 -6.04
N SER A 74 4.16 10.30 -6.23
CA SER A 74 4.86 11.34 -5.46
C SER A 74 4.83 12.72 -6.13
N ILE A 75 4.03 12.87 -7.19
CA ILE A 75 3.81 14.12 -7.94
C ILE A 75 2.54 14.80 -7.44
#